data_AF-A0A9Q9I1Q8-F1
#
_entry.id   AF-A0A9Q9I1Q8-F1
#
_cell.length_a   1.000
_cell.length_b   1.000
_cell.length_c   1.000
_cell.angle_alpha   90.00
_cell.angle_beta   90.00
_cell.angle_gamma   90.00
#
_symmetry.space_group_name_H-M   'P 1'
#
loop_
_entity.id
_entity.type
_entity.pdbx_description
1 polymer ?
#
loop_
_entity_poly.entity_id
_entity_poly.type
_entity_poly.pdbx_seq_one_letter_code
_entity_poly.pdbx_strand_id
1 'polypeptide(L)'
;MTAIITLDDNNSVHASNLGVAGALEQIGLAISDVDPRLARWLIDKSNRSGFTMEFDLRGLSDDRRAAFWLGVDRANEKFRDIGPDVGPSVYVIRLFHEKRDLHGKAVDKQVSPIDLDDIWFDDNTNTAGPTAL
;
A
#
# COMPACT_ATOMS: atom_id res chain seq x y z
N MET A 1 -7.05 17.55 -3.21
CA MET A 1 -5.88 16.92 -2.55
C MET A 1 -5.47 15.73 -3.39
N THR A 2 -4.17 15.60 -3.62
CA THR A 2 -3.58 14.66 -4.57
C THR A 2 -2.58 13.77 -3.84
N ALA A 3 -2.64 12.49 -4.13
CA ALA A 3 -1.68 11.51 -3.69
C ALA A 3 -0.73 11.20 -4.84
N ILE A 4 0.56 11.09 -4.52
CA ILE A 4 1.62 10.78 -5.49
C ILE A 4 2.34 9.54 -4.99
N ILE A 5 2.33 8.51 -5.83
CA ILE A 5 2.92 7.23 -5.52
C ILE A 5 4.03 6.95 -6.51
N THR A 6 5.27 6.97 -6.07
CA THR A 6 6.42 6.58 -6.89
C THR A 6 6.52 5.06 -6.90
N LEU A 7 6.52 4.50 -8.10
CA LEU A 7 6.68 3.07 -8.36
C LEU A 7 8.18 2.69 -8.41
N ASP A 8 8.43 1.39 -8.42
CA ASP A 8 9.76 0.79 -8.55
C ASP A 8 10.52 1.23 -9.82
N ASP A 9 9.82 1.46 -10.92
CA ASP A 9 10.39 1.93 -12.20
C ASP A 9 10.60 3.46 -12.30
N ASN A 10 10.46 4.20 -11.20
CA ASN A 10 10.42 5.67 -11.14
C ASN A 10 9.23 6.33 -11.84
N ASN A 11 8.24 5.58 -12.34
CA ASN A 11 6.98 6.18 -12.72
C ASN A 11 6.19 6.60 -11.48
N SER A 12 5.24 7.52 -11.68
CA SER A 12 4.36 7.97 -10.62
C SER A 12 2.90 7.70 -10.96
N VAL A 13 2.15 7.23 -9.96
CA VAL A 13 0.70 7.18 -9.98
C VAL A 13 0.17 8.43 -9.27
N HIS A 14 -0.68 9.18 -9.98
CA HIS A 14 -1.35 10.37 -9.46
C HIS A 14 -2.84 10.08 -9.32
N ALA A 15 -3.37 10.20 -8.11
CA ALA A 15 -4.78 9.94 -7.83
C ALA A 15 -5.28 10.78 -6.65
N SER A 16 -6.57 10.70 -6.35
CA SER A 16 -7.14 11.35 -5.16
C SER A 16 -6.66 10.65 -3.88
N ASN A 17 -6.47 11.41 -2.79
CA ASN A 17 -6.10 10.82 -1.49
C ASN A 17 -7.08 9.73 -1.05
N LEU A 18 -8.39 9.93 -1.29
CA LEU A 18 -9.42 8.95 -0.94
C LEU A 18 -9.26 7.65 -1.73
N GLY A 19 -8.96 7.75 -3.03
CA GLY A 19 -8.71 6.58 -3.87
C GLY A 19 -7.47 5.82 -3.43
N VAL A 20 -6.38 6.54 -3.16
CA VAL A 20 -5.13 5.92 -2.69
C VAL A 20 -5.30 5.28 -1.32
N ALA A 21 -5.88 5.99 -0.35
CA ALA A 21 -6.14 5.45 0.98
C ALA A 21 -6.95 4.14 0.90
N GLY A 22 -8.08 4.16 0.20
CA GLY A 22 -8.89 2.95 0.05
C GLY A 22 -8.15 1.84 -0.71
N ALA A 23 -7.32 2.16 -1.70
CA ALA A 23 -6.51 1.17 -2.41
C ALA A 23 -5.46 0.52 -1.49
N LEU A 24 -4.73 1.30 -0.70
CA LEU A 24 -3.73 0.80 0.25
C LEU A 24 -4.36 -0.09 1.31
N GLU A 25 -5.55 0.27 1.80
CA GLU A 25 -6.31 -0.57 2.73
C GLU A 25 -6.66 -1.93 2.10
N GLN A 26 -7.22 -1.94 0.89
CA GLN A 26 -7.59 -3.20 0.22
C GLN A 26 -6.37 -4.06 -0.12
N ILE A 27 -5.26 -3.45 -0.54
CA ILE A 27 -3.99 -4.16 -0.82
C ILE A 27 -3.44 -4.75 0.48
N GLY A 28 -3.43 -3.98 1.57
CA GLY A 28 -2.98 -4.46 2.88
C GLY A 28 -3.80 -5.64 3.39
N LEU A 29 -5.13 -5.57 3.29
CA LEU A 29 -6.02 -6.67 3.62
C LEU A 29 -5.78 -7.91 2.75
N ALA A 30 -5.41 -7.75 1.48
CA ALA A 30 -5.18 -8.86 0.56
C ALA A 30 -3.87 -9.63 0.79
N ILE A 31 -2.94 -9.07 1.57
CA ILE A 31 -1.62 -9.67 1.86
C ILE A 31 -1.39 -9.94 3.33
N SER A 32 -2.41 -9.79 4.18
CA SER A 32 -2.28 -9.98 5.63
C SER A 32 -1.83 -11.39 6.03
N ASP A 33 -2.07 -12.38 5.17
CA ASP A 33 -1.62 -13.77 5.30
C ASP A 33 -0.17 -13.99 4.81
N VAL A 34 0.34 -13.11 3.95
CA VAL A 34 1.67 -13.22 3.31
C VAL A 34 2.70 -12.37 4.03
N ASP A 35 2.41 -11.09 4.24
CA ASP A 35 3.26 -10.15 4.97
C ASP A 35 2.39 -9.28 5.92
N PRO A 36 2.14 -9.75 7.15
CA PRO A 36 1.34 -9.03 8.13
C PRO A 36 1.92 -7.67 8.52
N ARG A 37 3.24 -7.50 8.47
CA ARG A 37 3.90 -6.22 8.83
C ARG A 37 3.66 -5.18 7.75
N LEU A 38 3.87 -5.54 6.49
CA LEU A 38 3.57 -4.68 5.36
C LEU A 38 2.07 -4.36 5.31
N ALA A 39 1.20 -5.37 5.49
CA ALA A 39 -0.25 -5.17 5.54
C ALA A 39 -0.65 -4.11 6.58
N ARG A 40 -0.17 -4.25 7.82
CA ARG A 40 -0.45 -3.29 8.90
C ARG A 40 0.08 -1.91 8.58
N TRP A 41 1.27 -1.80 8.01
CA TRP A 41 1.85 -0.52 7.62
C TRP A 41 1.06 0.17 6.49
N LEU A 42 0.57 -0.57 5.50
CA LEU A 42 -0.28 -0.04 4.42
C LEU A 42 -1.62 0.47 4.96
N ILE A 43 -2.25 -0.28 5.88
CA ILE A 43 -3.50 0.11 6.54
C ILE A 43 -3.30 1.31 7.48
N ASP A 44 -2.18 1.39 8.19
CA ASP A 44 -1.87 2.60 8.97
C ASP A 44 -1.71 3.81 8.04
N LYS A 45 -0.95 3.65 6.94
CA LYS A 45 -0.77 4.69 5.92
C LYS A 45 -2.09 5.14 5.30
N SER A 46 -3.03 4.24 5.03
CA SER A 46 -4.35 4.62 4.49
C SER A 46 -5.15 5.50 5.43
N ASN A 47 -4.93 5.37 6.75
CA ASN A 47 -5.65 6.12 7.77
C ASN A 47 -5.02 7.48 8.11
N ARG A 48 -3.80 7.77 7.64
CA ARG A 48 -3.14 9.05 7.94
C ARG A 48 -3.79 10.19 7.15
N SER A 49 -4.40 11.13 7.88
CA SER A 49 -5.01 12.35 7.34
C SER A 49 -3.97 13.44 7.07
N GLY A 50 -3.34 13.40 5.89
CA GLY A 50 -2.43 14.44 5.39
C GLY A 50 -3.02 15.25 4.24
N PHE A 51 -2.56 16.50 4.08
CA PHE A 51 -2.91 17.35 2.92
C PHE A 51 -2.42 16.73 1.59
N THR A 52 -1.27 16.06 1.63
CA THR A 52 -0.72 15.22 0.57
C THR A 52 -0.39 13.84 1.15
N MET A 53 -0.59 12.80 0.35
CA MET A 53 -0.15 11.44 0.66
C MET A 53 0.93 11.06 -0.35
N GLU A 54 2.17 10.99 0.13
CA GLU A 54 3.32 10.57 -0.66
C GLU A 54 3.79 9.18 -0.22
N PHE A 55 4.05 8.34 -1.21
CA PHE A 55 4.43 6.96 -1.01
C PHE A 55 5.44 6.56 -2.08
N ASP A 56 6.52 5.90 -1.68
CA ASP A 56 7.57 5.48 -2.60
C ASP A 56 7.83 3.98 -2.43
N LEU A 57 7.43 3.20 -3.43
CA LEU A 57 7.61 1.76 -3.45
C LEU A 57 9.08 1.35 -3.49
N ARG A 58 9.98 2.20 -4.02
CA ARG A 58 11.42 1.91 -4.06
C ARG A 58 12.04 1.88 -2.68
N GLY A 59 11.37 2.50 -1.71
CA GLY A 59 11.71 2.35 -0.32
C GLY A 59 11.39 0.96 0.24
N LEU A 60 10.55 0.14 -0.37
CA LEU A 60 10.34 -1.22 0.16
C LEU A 60 11.50 -2.13 -0.25
N SER A 61 11.85 -3.09 0.61
CA SER A 61 12.72 -4.21 0.22
C SER A 61 12.09 -5.00 -0.93
N ASP A 62 12.89 -5.74 -1.70
CA ASP A 62 12.44 -6.50 -2.86
C ASP A 62 11.29 -7.46 -2.51
N ASP A 63 11.41 -8.18 -1.40
CA ASP A 63 10.36 -9.09 -0.91
C ASP A 63 9.05 -8.35 -0.59
N ARG A 64 9.15 -7.15 0.01
CA ARG A 64 7.99 -6.32 0.35
C ARG A 64 7.38 -5.66 -0.89
N ARG A 65 8.19 -5.29 -1.89
CA ARG A 65 7.70 -4.86 -3.21
C ARG A 65 6.94 -5.98 -3.89
N ALA A 66 7.48 -7.20 -3.90
CA ALA A 66 6.81 -8.37 -4.45
C ALA A 66 5.49 -8.66 -3.73
N ALA A 67 5.48 -8.59 -2.39
CA ALA A 67 4.26 -8.74 -1.58
C ALA A 67 3.22 -7.65 -1.90
N PHE A 68 3.64 -6.38 -2.00
CA PHE A 68 2.75 -5.29 -2.40
C PHE A 68 2.08 -5.57 -3.76
N TRP A 69 2.88 -5.95 -4.76
CA TRP A 69 2.36 -6.24 -6.10
C TRP A 69 1.44 -7.46 -6.12
N LEU A 70 1.74 -8.51 -5.35
CA LEU A 70 0.81 -9.63 -5.13
C LEU A 70 -0.52 -9.16 -4.52
N GLY A 71 -0.46 -8.21 -3.58
CA GLY A 71 -1.64 -7.57 -3.00
C GLY A 71 -2.47 -6.81 -4.02
N VAL A 72 -1.83 -6.09 -4.93
CA VAL A 72 -2.49 -5.43 -6.07
C VAL A 72 -3.24 -6.45 -6.92
N ASP A 73 -2.63 -7.59 -7.28
CA ASP A 73 -3.29 -8.63 -8.08
C ASP A 73 -4.52 -9.20 -7.36
N ARG A 74 -4.35 -9.60 -6.09
CA ARG A 74 -5.42 -10.17 -5.28
C ARG A 74 -6.56 -9.18 -5.07
N ALA A 75 -6.24 -7.91 -4.81
CA ALA A 75 -7.24 -6.86 -4.68
C ALA A 75 -7.95 -6.60 -6.02
N ASN A 76 -7.22 -6.58 -7.13
CA ASN A 76 -7.83 -6.42 -8.46
C ASN A 76 -8.75 -7.59 -8.81
N GLU A 77 -8.35 -8.83 -8.51
CA GLU A 77 -9.17 -10.03 -8.72
C GLU A 77 -10.48 -9.97 -7.92
N LYS A 78 -10.43 -9.53 -6.67
CA LYS A 78 -11.64 -9.29 -5.85
C LYS A 78 -12.64 -8.33 -6.52
N PHE A 79 -12.15 -7.37 -7.30
CA PHE A 79 -12.97 -6.37 -7.99
C PHE A 79 -13.13 -6.64 -9.49
N ARG A 80 -12.77 -7.83 -9.98
CA ARG A 80 -12.77 -8.17 -11.42
C ARG A 80 -14.16 -8.04 -12.04
N ASP A 81 -15.18 -8.55 -11.36
CA ASP A 81 -16.56 -8.61 -11.88
C ASP A 81 -17.36 -7.34 -11.59
N ILE A 82 -16.77 -6.38 -10.87
CA ILE A 82 -17.45 -5.14 -10.53
C ILE A 82 -17.15 -4.11 -11.62
N GLY A 83 -18.16 -3.34 -12.03
CA GLY A 83 -18.06 -2.41 -13.17
C GLY A 83 -17.01 -1.29 -13.00
N PRO A 84 -16.93 -0.34 -13.93
CA PRO A 84 -16.02 0.81 -13.81
C PRO A 84 -16.43 1.81 -12.71
N ASP A 85 -17.68 1.80 -12.25
CA ASP A 85 -18.26 2.84 -11.37
C ASP A 85 -18.11 2.58 -9.85
N VAL A 86 -17.14 1.77 -9.43
CA VAL A 86 -17.11 1.16 -8.07
C VAL A 86 -16.40 2.05 -7.04
N GLY A 87 -15.93 3.21 -7.50
CA GLY A 87 -15.35 4.23 -6.65
C GLY A 87 -13.84 4.36 -6.80
N PRO A 88 -13.28 5.40 -6.16
CA PRO A 88 -11.94 5.87 -6.47
C PRO A 88 -10.83 4.88 -6.06
N SER A 89 -11.07 3.99 -5.09
CA SER A 89 -10.09 2.99 -4.67
C SER A 89 -9.93 1.86 -5.68
N VAL A 90 -11.03 1.35 -6.24
CA VAL A 90 -11.01 0.31 -7.28
C VAL A 90 -10.32 0.83 -8.54
N TYR A 91 -10.56 2.09 -8.90
CA TYR A 91 -9.84 2.73 -10.00
C TYR A 91 -8.32 2.75 -9.76
N VAL A 92 -7.86 3.12 -8.56
CA VAL A 92 -6.43 3.15 -8.23
C VAL A 92 -5.81 1.75 -8.21
N ILE A 93 -6.51 0.74 -7.71
CA ILE A 93 -6.05 -0.67 -7.75
C ILE A 93 -5.85 -1.13 -9.19
N ARG A 94 -6.80 -0.85 -10.09
CA ARG A 94 -6.68 -1.16 -11.52
C ARG A 94 -5.51 -0.44 -12.17
N LEU A 95 -5.32 0.84 -11.85
CA LEU A 95 -4.19 1.61 -12.35
C LEU A 95 -2.84 1.02 -11.91
N PHE A 96 -2.73 0.57 -10.65
CA PHE A 96 -1.54 -0.16 -10.20
C PHE A 96 -1.32 -1.45 -10.99
N HIS A 97 -2.38 -2.24 -11.20
CA HIS A 97 -2.31 -3.50 -11.95
C HIS A 97 -1.87 -3.27 -13.41
N GLU A 98 -2.42 -2.26 -14.08
CA GLU A 98 -2.01 -1.87 -15.45
C GLU A 98 -0.53 -1.46 -15.50
N LYS A 99 -0.06 -0.70 -14.51
CA LYS A 99 1.35 -0.27 -14.44
C LYS A 99 2.30 -1.44 -14.20
N ARG A 100 1.88 -2.43 -13.41
CA ARG A 100 2.64 -3.66 -13.22
C ARG A 100 2.76 -4.46 -14.51
N ASP A 101 1.71 -4.58 -15.30
CA ASP A 101 1.75 -5.33 -16.57
C ASP A 101 2.72 -4.67 -17.59
N LEU A 102 2.90 -3.35 -17.51
CA LEU A 102 3.87 -2.60 -18.30
C LEU A 102 5.32 -2.78 -17.79
N HIS A 103 5.51 -3.20 -16.55
CA HIS A 103 6.80 -3.29 -15.84
C HIS A 103 7.71 -4.44 -16.29
N GLY A 104 7.27 -5.33 -17.18
CA GLY A 104 8.12 -6.40 -17.72
C GLY A 104 9.39 -5.93 -18.48
N LYS A 105 9.74 -4.63 -18.48
CA LYS A 105 10.81 -4.02 -19.29
C LYS A 105 11.67 -2.91 -18.64
N ALA A 106 11.49 -2.52 -17.37
CA ALA A 106 12.21 -1.36 -16.80
C ALA A 106 13.42 -1.74 -15.93
N VAL A 107 14.49 -0.93 -16.03
CA VAL A 107 15.81 -1.10 -15.38
C VAL A 107 15.78 -0.49 -13.97
N ASP A 108 16.13 -1.29 -12.96
CA ASP A 108 16.18 -0.89 -11.54
C ASP A 108 17.10 0.31 -11.31
N LYS A 109 16.58 1.38 -10.69
CA LYS A 109 17.39 2.45 -10.09
C LYS A 109 17.39 2.23 -8.59
N GLN A 110 18.56 1.90 -8.05
CA GLN A 110 18.75 1.55 -6.64
C GLN A 110 18.41 2.73 -5.70
N VAL A 111 17.38 2.55 -4.87
CA VAL A 111 17.03 3.43 -3.74
C VAL A 111 17.28 2.65 -2.45
N SER A 112 17.71 3.34 -1.38
CA SER A 112 17.91 2.70 -0.09
C SER A 112 16.60 2.13 0.45
N PRO A 113 16.55 0.87 0.90
CA PRO A 113 15.36 0.31 1.53
C PRO A 113 14.98 1.10 2.79
N ILE A 114 13.72 1.49 2.90
CA ILE A 114 12.99 1.79 4.13
C ILE A 114 13.08 0.57 5.03
N ASP A 115 13.75 0.77 6.15
CA ASP A 115 13.69 -0.17 7.26
C ASP A 115 12.38 0.04 8.02
N LEU A 116 11.47 -0.94 7.92
CA LEU A 116 10.22 -0.93 8.70
C LEU A 116 10.46 -1.32 10.17
N ASP A 117 11.62 -1.89 10.52
CA ASP A 117 11.96 -2.23 11.90
C ASP A 117 12.37 -0.98 12.70
N ASP A 118 12.85 0.07 12.02
CA ASP A 118 13.12 1.40 12.59
C ASP A 118 11.86 2.29 12.69
N ILE A 119 10.74 1.91 12.04
CA ILE A 119 9.47 2.62 12.19
C ILE A 119 8.85 2.18 13.51
N TRP A 120 9.09 2.97 14.57
CA TRP A 120 8.44 2.79 15.86
C TRP A 120 6.92 2.90 15.68
N PHE A 121 6.22 1.79 15.79
CA PHE A 121 4.78 1.79 15.94
C PHE A 121 4.52 2.07 17.42
N ASP A 122 4.09 3.28 17.76
CA ASP A 122 3.63 3.58 19.11
C ASP A 122 2.44 2.66 19.41
N ASP A 123 2.71 1.58 20.15
CA ASP A 123 1.73 0.67 20.72
C ASP A 123 1.05 1.37 21.91
N ASN A 124 0.45 2.52 21.66
CA ASN A 124 -0.34 3.25 22.64
C ASN A 124 -1.77 2.71 22.69
N THR A 125 -1.89 1.49 23.21
CA THR A 125 -3.05 1.06 23.99
C THR A 125 -2.57 0.33 25.26
N ASN A 126 -1.91 1.04 26.17
CA ASN A 126 -1.95 0.70 27.59
C ASN A 126 -3.34 1.15 28.08
N THR A 127 -4.21 0.35 28.71
CA THR A 127 -4.09 -0.17 30.08
C THR A 127 -5.35 -1.00 30.39
N ALA A 128 -5.21 -2.24 30.89
CA ALA A 128 -6.03 -2.79 31.98
C ALA A 128 -5.59 -4.23 32.37
N GLY A 129 -4.88 -4.32 33.49
CA GLY A 129 -4.64 -5.56 34.25
C GLY A 129 -3.27 -5.52 34.95
N PRO A 130 -3.12 -5.91 36.22
CA PRO A 130 -4.05 -6.66 37.08
C PRO A 130 -4.47 -5.88 38.34
N THR A 131 -5.71 -6.06 38.82
CA THR A 131 -6.03 -5.84 40.24
C THR A 131 -6.18 -7.20 40.89
N ALA A 132 -5.12 -7.61 41.58
CA ALA A 132 -5.20 -8.68 42.55
C ALA A 132 -6.02 -8.19 43.75
N LEU A 133 -7.02 -8.98 44.14
CA LEU A 133 -7.60 -9.03 45.48
C LEU A 133 -7.50 -10.48 45.96
#